data_AF-A0A0M0WYW6-F1
#
_entry.id   AF-A0A0M0WYW6-F1
#
_cell.length_a   1.000
_cell.length_b   1.000
_cell.length_c   1.000
_cell.angle_alpha   90.00
_cell.angle_beta   90.00
_cell.angle_gamma   90.00
#
_symmetry.space_group_name_H-M   'P 1'
#
loop_
_entity.id
_entity.type
_entity.pdbx_description
1 polymer ?
#
loop_
_entity_poly.entity_id
_entity_poly.type
_entity_poly.pdbx_seq_one_letter_code
_entity_poly.pdbx_strand_id
1 'polypeptide(L)'
;MNYFVNKEHISYFLLVIIVFLSLISFEKTIYSNIYSLILICILSVALVLLVTHFVMERERFEQLLFQVINHNNVVILLIYFLFFSSFLSSLSNGLISLGGLLRLFSTSLSLVVFFLIIPKLTHTVIGKVDRFIIYLISLFSIVGIMTKVNGSFFIYDTYYGRVNSIYFDPNYFGAIAGVAVILSAMKKGFLFKVLCVLNFTALFLSNSRTAFLALCLTMLLTFFYRRRVKIGTIVFTVFFIMILGISVYFLNEADFFRIEQGLNSRGDLWEIAISLIKKQPLWGYGQESIPYLLAEYGVENSSTHNAYFDYMLSYGIPCMVLYIFIMFIAFYRGIKNKVNRSMIQVPFFLLICSGAINISIGGLGATSLLFTLYLGMCNGMPIQDKGSKG
;
A
#
# COMPACT_ATOMS: atom_id res chain seq x y z
N MET A 1 -22.91 -2.60 -37.82
CA MET A 1 -22.62 -3.49 -36.66
C MET A 1 -21.76 -2.69 -35.68
N ASN A 2 -22.37 -1.90 -34.79
CA ASN A 2 -21.62 -1.11 -33.81
C ASN A 2 -21.24 -2.02 -32.64
N TYR A 3 -20.04 -2.61 -32.68
CA TYR A 3 -19.42 -3.19 -31.50
C TYR A 3 -19.08 -2.05 -30.53
N PHE A 4 -20.07 -1.55 -29.80
CA PHE A 4 -19.84 -0.66 -28.68
C PHE A 4 -19.15 -1.47 -27.58
N VAL A 5 -17.82 -1.43 -27.57
CA VAL A 5 -17.03 -1.98 -26.48
C VAL A 5 -17.46 -1.27 -25.20
N ASN A 6 -18.02 -2.03 -24.25
CA ASN A 6 -18.48 -1.47 -22.99
C ASN A 6 -17.28 -0.87 -22.24
N LYS A 7 -17.33 0.44 -22.01
CA LYS A 7 -16.32 1.20 -21.28
C LYS A 7 -15.93 0.55 -19.95
N GLU A 8 -16.90 0.02 -19.21
CA GLU A 8 -16.62 -0.64 -17.94
C GLU A 8 -15.74 -1.90 -18.10
N HIS A 9 -15.90 -2.63 -19.20
CA HIS A 9 -15.05 -3.79 -19.50
C HIS A 9 -13.62 -3.36 -19.80
N ILE A 10 -13.41 -2.27 -20.55
CA ILE A 10 -12.07 -1.72 -20.81
C ILE A 10 -11.43 -1.24 -19.50
N SER A 11 -12.16 -0.45 -18.70
CA SER A 11 -11.66 0.05 -17.41
C SER A 11 -11.29 -1.08 -16.47
N TYR A 12 -12.14 -2.11 -16.38
CA TYR A 12 -11.86 -3.30 -15.60
C TYR A 12 -10.62 -4.03 -16.09
N PHE A 13 -10.51 -4.28 -17.40
CA PHE A 13 -9.39 -4.99 -18.00
C PHE A 13 -8.05 -4.27 -17.78
N LEU A 14 -7.99 -2.98 -18.07
CA LEU A 14 -6.77 -2.18 -17.88
C LEU A 14 -6.39 -2.08 -16.40
N LEU A 15 -7.37 -1.92 -15.49
CA LEU A 15 -7.08 -1.90 -14.06
C LEU A 15 -6.58 -3.26 -13.55
N VAL A 16 -7.11 -4.36 -14.08
CA VAL A 16 -6.61 -5.72 -13.80
C VAL A 16 -5.15 -5.87 -14.26
N ILE A 17 -4.80 -5.36 -15.45
CA ILE A 17 -3.40 -5.37 -15.92
C ILE A 17 -2.49 -4.57 -14.98
N ILE A 18 -2.88 -3.35 -14.61
CA ILE A 18 -2.11 -2.49 -13.70
C ILE A 18 -1.86 -3.22 -12.37
N VAL A 19 -2.91 -3.78 -11.77
CA VAL A 19 -2.84 -4.50 -10.50
C VAL A 19 -2.01 -5.78 -10.63
N PHE A 20 -2.17 -6.53 -11.72
CA PHE A 20 -1.37 -7.72 -12.00
C PHE A 20 0.12 -7.38 -12.10
N LEU A 21 0.48 -6.41 -12.96
CA LEU A 21 1.86 -5.93 -13.12
C LEU A 21 2.45 -5.48 -11.79
N SER A 22 1.68 -4.74 -10.99
CA SER A 22 2.12 -4.29 -9.68
C SER A 22 2.36 -5.45 -8.71
N LEU A 23 1.46 -6.44 -8.67
CA LEU A 23 1.61 -7.62 -7.81
C LEU A 23 2.80 -8.50 -8.21
N ILE A 24 3.10 -8.66 -9.51
CA ILE A 24 4.26 -9.44 -9.96
C ILE A 24 5.57 -8.65 -9.89
N SER A 25 5.53 -7.32 -9.77
CA SER A 25 6.75 -6.48 -9.75
C SER A 25 7.72 -6.82 -8.62
N PHE A 26 7.22 -7.47 -7.56
CA PHE A 26 8.01 -7.92 -6.41
C PHE A 26 8.36 -9.41 -6.48
N GLU A 27 8.09 -10.08 -7.60
CA GLU A 27 8.63 -11.43 -7.83
C GLU A 27 10.16 -11.37 -7.83
N LYS A 28 10.82 -12.33 -7.17
CA LYS A 28 12.27 -12.28 -6.86
C LYS A 28 13.15 -11.99 -8.09
N THR A 29 12.91 -12.67 -9.20
CA THR A 29 13.68 -12.56 -10.45
C THR A 29 13.36 -11.27 -11.19
N ILE A 30 12.09 -10.89 -11.20
CA ILE A 30 11.60 -9.66 -11.81
C ILE A 30 12.15 -8.44 -11.08
N TYR A 31 12.13 -8.47 -9.75
CA TYR A 31 12.54 -7.36 -8.90
C TYR A 31 14.01 -7.01 -9.11
N SER A 32 14.88 -8.02 -9.21
CA SER A 32 16.32 -7.79 -9.39
C SER A 32 16.68 -7.26 -10.78
N ASN A 33 15.90 -7.59 -11.81
CA ASN A 33 16.32 -7.40 -13.21
C ASN A 33 15.51 -6.35 -13.98
N ILE A 34 14.19 -6.30 -13.79
CA ILE A 34 13.27 -5.54 -14.65
C ILE A 34 12.23 -4.72 -13.88
N TYR A 35 12.42 -4.51 -12.57
CA TYR A 35 11.48 -3.77 -11.72
C TYR A 35 11.11 -2.40 -12.29
N SER A 36 12.12 -1.58 -12.63
CA SER A 36 11.91 -0.23 -13.19
C SER A 36 11.10 -0.25 -14.50
N LEU A 37 11.33 -1.27 -15.36
CA LEU A 37 10.57 -1.43 -16.60
C LEU A 37 9.10 -1.74 -16.31
N ILE A 38 8.80 -2.61 -15.34
CA ILE A 38 7.43 -2.89 -14.93
C ILE A 38 6.74 -1.64 -14.38
N LEU A 39 7.44 -0.81 -13.60
CA LEU A 39 6.87 0.45 -13.12
C LEU A 39 6.49 1.39 -14.27
N ILE A 40 7.35 1.48 -15.30
CA ILE A 40 7.05 2.23 -16.53
C ILE A 40 5.83 1.63 -17.24
N CYS A 41 5.74 0.30 -17.36
CA CYS A 41 4.58 -0.37 -17.94
C CYS A 41 3.29 -0.06 -17.18
N ILE A 42 3.31 -0.07 -15.84
CA ILE A 42 2.15 0.28 -15.01
C ILE A 42 1.67 1.70 -15.32
N LEU A 43 2.59 2.67 -15.37
CA LEU A 43 2.27 4.05 -15.68
C LEU A 43 1.75 4.21 -17.12
N SER A 44 2.35 3.52 -18.08
CA SER A 44 1.91 3.52 -19.48
C SER A 44 0.50 2.95 -19.64
N VAL A 45 0.18 1.83 -18.98
CA VAL A 45 -1.18 1.25 -19.02
C VAL A 45 -2.20 2.20 -18.36
N ALA A 46 -1.80 2.90 -17.30
CA ALA A 46 -2.64 3.95 -16.71
C ALA A 46 -2.87 5.13 -17.67
N LEU A 47 -1.85 5.57 -18.41
CA LEU A 47 -2.02 6.60 -19.44
C LEU A 47 -2.96 6.13 -20.55
N VAL A 48 -2.85 4.87 -21.00
CA VAL A 48 -3.80 4.28 -21.97
C VAL A 48 -5.22 4.32 -21.42
N LEU A 49 -5.43 3.94 -20.16
CA LEU A 49 -6.74 4.02 -19.49
C LEU A 49 -7.31 5.45 -19.52
N LEU A 50 -6.48 6.47 -19.23
CA LEU A 50 -6.89 7.87 -19.27
C LEU A 50 -7.25 8.32 -20.70
N VAL A 51 -6.40 8.00 -21.68
CA VAL A 51 -6.62 8.36 -23.09
C VAL A 51 -7.88 7.69 -23.62
N THR A 52 -8.13 6.42 -23.30
CA THR A 52 -9.37 5.74 -23.70
C THR A 52 -10.61 6.46 -23.16
N HIS A 53 -10.59 6.90 -21.90
CA HIS A 53 -11.72 7.64 -21.32
C HIS A 53 -11.91 9.01 -21.98
N PHE A 54 -10.81 9.70 -22.29
CA PHE A 54 -10.84 10.97 -23.01
C PHE A 54 -11.42 10.82 -24.42
N VAL A 55 -10.99 9.81 -25.17
CA VAL A 55 -11.43 9.57 -26.55
C VAL A 55 -12.89 9.11 -26.60
N MET A 56 -13.32 8.22 -25.69
CA MET A 56 -14.68 7.68 -25.71
C MET A 56 -15.73 8.70 -25.26
N GLU A 57 -15.43 9.58 -24.29
CA GLU A 57 -16.40 10.52 -23.72
C GLU A 57 -15.73 11.83 -23.28
N ARG A 58 -15.16 12.56 -24.24
CA ARG A 58 -14.38 13.79 -23.98
C ARG A 58 -15.06 14.74 -23.00
N GLU A 59 -16.32 15.12 -23.25
CA GLU A 59 -17.05 16.06 -22.38
C GLU A 59 -17.21 15.54 -20.94
N ARG A 60 -17.55 14.25 -20.77
CA ARG A 60 -17.69 13.65 -19.44
C ARG A 60 -16.33 13.56 -18.73
N PHE A 61 -15.26 13.28 -19.46
CA PHE A 61 -13.91 13.24 -18.91
C PHE A 61 -13.42 14.64 -18.50
N GLU A 62 -13.66 15.67 -19.31
CA GLU A 62 -13.35 17.06 -18.96
C GLU A 62 -14.15 17.52 -17.72
N GLN A 63 -15.45 17.20 -17.66
CA GLN A 63 -16.26 17.43 -16.46
C GLN A 63 -15.72 16.68 -15.24
N LEU A 64 -15.26 15.45 -15.41
CA LEU A 64 -14.64 14.67 -14.35
C LEU A 64 -13.36 15.33 -13.83
N LEU A 65 -12.46 15.75 -14.72
CA LEU A 65 -11.22 16.43 -14.35
C LEU A 65 -11.52 17.73 -13.61
N PHE A 66 -12.46 18.53 -14.09
CA PHE A 66 -12.89 19.75 -13.42
C PHE A 66 -13.43 19.46 -12.00
N GLN A 67 -14.26 18.42 -11.85
CA GLN A 67 -14.75 18.00 -10.54
C GLN A 67 -13.63 17.51 -9.62
N VAL A 68 -12.68 16.71 -10.15
CA VAL A 68 -11.53 16.21 -9.39
C VAL A 68 -10.67 17.39 -8.92
N ILE A 69 -10.37 18.36 -9.78
CA ILE A 69 -9.56 19.53 -9.45
C ILE A 69 -10.27 20.37 -8.37
N ASN A 70 -11.54 20.72 -8.57
CA ASN A 70 -12.28 21.56 -7.62
C ASN A 70 -12.47 20.89 -6.26
N HIS A 71 -12.74 19.59 -6.24
CA HIS A 71 -12.89 18.85 -4.98
C HIS A 71 -11.57 18.66 -4.24
N ASN A 72 -10.45 18.59 -4.97
CA ASN A 72 -9.14 18.26 -4.42
C ASN A 72 -8.17 19.43 -4.44
N ASN A 73 -8.63 20.68 -4.58
CA ASN A 73 -7.76 21.86 -4.65
C ASN A 73 -6.71 21.92 -3.51
N VAL A 74 -7.11 21.67 -2.26
CA VAL A 74 -6.20 21.60 -1.11
C VAL A 74 -5.22 20.44 -1.24
N VAL A 75 -5.68 19.26 -1.64
CA VAL A 75 -4.81 18.08 -1.76
C VAL A 75 -3.82 18.24 -2.91
N ILE A 76 -4.25 18.82 -4.04
CA ILE A 76 -3.40 19.16 -5.18
C ILE A 76 -2.33 20.17 -4.77
N LEU A 77 -2.71 21.21 -4.00
CA LEU A 77 -1.76 22.16 -3.45
C LEU A 77 -0.72 21.48 -2.54
N LEU A 78 -1.15 20.56 -1.67
CA LEU A 78 -0.24 19.77 -0.83
C LEU A 78 0.68 18.87 -1.66
N ILE A 79 0.20 18.26 -2.75
CA ILE A 79 1.04 17.46 -3.66
C ILE A 79 2.08 18.35 -4.35
N TYR A 80 1.72 19.57 -4.77
CA TYR A 80 2.68 20.52 -5.32
C TYR A 80 3.73 20.94 -4.28
N PHE A 81 3.32 21.25 -3.05
CA PHE A 81 4.28 21.53 -1.97
C PHE A 81 5.17 20.34 -1.65
N LEU A 82 4.61 19.13 -1.63
CA LEU A 82 5.37 17.89 -1.43
C LEU A 82 6.43 17.71 -2.51
N PHE A 83 6.05 17.87 -3.79
CA PHE A 83 6.96 17.80 -4.93
C PHE A 83 8.04 18.87 -4.84
N PHE A 84 7.66 20.13 -4.64
CA PHE A 84 8.59 21.24 -4.60
C PHE A 84 9.57 21.14 -3.42
N SER A 85 9.07 20.77 -2.24
CA SER A 85 9.91 20.52 -1.06
C SER A 85 10.89 19.37 -1.30
N SER A 86 10.44 18.26 -1.90
CA SER A 86 11.29 17.11 -2.22
C SER A 86 12.35 17.47 -3.27
N PHE A 87 11.97 18.29 -4.26
CA PHE A 87 12.85 18.76 -5.32
C PHE A 87 13.92 19.70 -4.79
N LEU A 88 13.54 20.72 -4.00
CA LEU A 88 14.48 21.65 -3.38
C LEU A 88 15.46 20.95 -2.45
N SER A 89 14.96 20.03 -1.60
CA SER A 89 15.78 19.19 -0.73
C SER A 89 16.84 18.41 -1.51
N SER A 90 16.44 17.85 -2.66
CA SER A 90 17.34 17.06 -3.47
C SER A 90 18.37 17.94 -4.20
N LEU A 91 17.98 19.15 -4.62
CA LEU A 91 18.88 20.13 -5.22
C LEU A 91 19.90 20.67 -4.21
N SER A 92 19.47 21.00 -2.99
CA SER A 92 20.32 21.65 -1.98
C SER A 92 21.51 20.81 -1.56
N ASN A 93 21.39 19.48 -1.66
CA ASN A 93 22.44 18.54 -1.26
C ASN A 93 23.28 18.05 -2.45
N GLY A 94 23.01 18.51 -3.69
CA GLY A 94 23.79 18.13 -4.88
C GLY A 94 23.62 16.68 -5.35
N LEU A 95 22.61 15.96 -4.83
CA LEU A 95 22.43 14.51 -5.02
C LEU A 95 21.31 14.14 -6.01
N ILE A 96 20.96 15.00 -6.97
CA ILE A 96 19.99 14.62 -8.01
C ILE A 96 20.71 14.01 -9.20
N SER A 97 20.72 12.68 -9.26
CA SER A 97 20.93 11.97 -10.51
C SER A 97 19.73 12.20 -11.45
N LEU A 98 19.92 12.07 -12.78
CA LEU A 98 18.80 12.11 -13.73
C LEU A 98 17.74 11.05 -13.37
N GLY A 99 18.18 9.88 -12.90
CA GLY A 99 17.29 8.81 -12.42
C GLY A 99 16.47 9.22 -11.20
N GLY A 100 17.10 9.89 -10.22
CA GLY A 100 16.44 10.42 -9.03
C GLY A 100 15.39 11.47 -9.38
N LEU A 101 15.70 12.38 -10.32
CA LEU A 101 14.76 13.36 -10.85
C LEU A 101 13.55 12.67 -11.50
N LEU A 102 13.80 11.74 -12.42
CA LEU A 102 12.74 10.97 -13.07
C LEU A 102 11.86 10.22 -12.06
N ARG A 103 12.45 9.66 -11.00
CA ARG A 103 11.72 8.98 -9.92
C ARG A 103 10.83 9.95 -9.13
N LEU A 104 11.34 11.15 -8.84
CA LEU A 104 10.60 12.18 -8.11
C LEU A 104 9.40 12.68 -8.95
N PHE A 105 9.61 12.99 -10.23
CA PHE A 105 8.53 13.34 -11.15
C PHE A 105 7.51 12.21 -11.33
N SER A 106 7.98 10.98 -11.50
CA SER A 106 7.11 9.80 -11.66
C SER A 106 6.26 9.54 -10.43
N THR A 107 6.80 9.74 -9.22
CA THR A 107 6.05 9.57 -7.96
C THR A 107 4.94 10.61 -7.84
N SER A 108 5.23 11.89 -8.14
CA SER A 108 4.21 12.94 -8.12
C SER A 108 3.16 12.76 -9.20
N LEU A 109 3.56 12.37 -10.42
CA LEU A 109 2.63 12.02 -11.49
C LEU A 109 1.75 10.85 -11.10
N SER A 110 2.33 9.81 -10.51
CA SER A 110 1.62 8.64 -9.99
C SER A 110 0.61 9.02 -8.90
N LEU A 111 0.93 9.94 -7.98
CA LEU A 111 -0.04 10.47 -7.02
C LEU A 111 -1.25 11.12 -7.70
N VAL A 112 -1.01 11.98 -8.70
CA VAL A 112 -2.12 12.60 -9.44
C VAL A 112 -2.96 11.53 -10.15
N VAL A 113 -2.31 10.59 -10.83
CA VAL A 113 -3.00 9.57 -11.64
C VAL A 113 -3.73 8.54 -10.77
N PHE A 114 -3.02 7.86 -9.87
CA PHE A 114 -3.53 6.71 -9.11
C PHE A 114 -4.28 7.09 -7.83
N PHE A 115 -4.04 8.28 -7.28
CA PHE A 115 -4.74 8.72 -6.06
C PHE A 115 -5.87 9.72 -6.33
N LEU A 116 -5.80 10.56 -7.38
CA LEU A 116 -6.89 11.50 -7.69
C LEU A 116 -7.81 11.02 -8.83
N ILE A 117 -7.25 10.54 -9.95
CA ILE A 117 -8.02 10.35 -11.19
C ILE A 117 -8.57 8.91 -11.32
N ILE A 118 -7.71 7.91 -11.30
CA ILE A 118 -8.08 6.50 -11.50
C ILE A 118 -9.16 6.00 -10.52
N PRO A 119 -9.10 6.30 -9.20
CA PRO A 119 -10.13 5.91 -8.26
C PRO A 119 -11.53 6.36 -8.70
N LYS A 120 -11.63 7.57 -9.27
CA LYS A 120 -12.89 8.13 -9.75
C LYS A 120 -13.37 7.45 -11.03
N LEU A 121 -12.47 7.17 -11.97
CA LEU A 121 -12.78 6.48 -13.23
C LEU A 121 -13.22 5.03 -13.00
N THR A 122 -12.66 4.37 -11.99
CA THR A 122 -12.78 2.92 -11.79
C THR A 122 -13.66 2.52 -10.61
N HIS A 123 -14.35 3.48 -9.99
CA HIS A 123 -15.18 3.22 -8.80
C HIS A 123 -16.28 2.17 -9.01
N THR A 124 -16.85 2.04 -10.21
CA THR A 124 -17.87 1.02 -10.51
C THR A 124 -17.29 -0.39 -10.66
N VAL A 125 -16.02 -0.48 -11.07
CA VAL A 125 -15.35 -1.77 -11.35
C VAL A 125 -14.47 -2.27 -10.21
N ILE A 126 -14.16 -1.42 -9.22
CA ILE A 126 -13.27 -1.77 -8.10
C ILE A 126 -13.71 -3.04 -7.37
N GLY A 127 -15.02 -3.27 -7.23
CA GLY A 127 -15.56 -4.44 -6.55
C GLY A 127 -15.27 -5.76 -7.29
N LYS A 128 -15.09 -5.71 -8.62
CA LYS A 128 -14.63 -6.84 -9.45
C LYS A 128 -13.12 -7.00 -9.33
N VAL A 129 -12.36 -5.89 -9.32
CA VAL A 129 -10.91 -5.89 -9.11
C VAL A 129 -10.52 -6.46 -7.74
N ASP A 130 -11.29 -6.18 -6.68
CA ASP A 130 -11.11 -6.83 -5.37
C ASP A 130 -11.09 -8.37 -5.49
N ARG A 131 -12.00 -8.95 -6.30
CA ARG A 131 -12.08 -10.40 -6.47
C ARG A 131 -10.84 -10.93 -7.19
N PHE A 132 -10.40 -10.21 -8.22
CA PHE A 132 -9.16 -10.54 -8.93
C PHE A 132 -7.94 -10.50 -7.98
N ILE A 133 -7.81 -9.44 -7.17
CA ILE A 133 -6.77 -9.31 -6.14
C ILE A 133 -6.81 -10.50 -5.18
N ILE A 134 -7.99 -10.84 -4.65
CA ILE A 134 -8.17 -11.99 -3.75
C ILE A 134 -7.68 -13.28 -4.41
N TYR A 135 -8.14 -13.59 -5.63
CA TYR A 135 -7.79 -14.84 -6.30
C TYR A 135 -6.30 -14.93 -6.60
N LEU A 136 -5.71 -13.84 -7.11
CA LEU A 136 -4.29 -13.81 -7.48
C LEU A 136 -3.39 -13.94 -6.24
N ILE A 137 -3.68 -13.20 -5.17
CA ILE A 137 -2.90 -13.32 -3.93
C ILE A 137 -3.12 -14.69 -3.28
N SER A 138 -4.33 -15.26 -3.37
CA SER A 138 -4.59 -16.62 -2.87
C SER A 138 -3.77 -17.67 -3.61
N LEU A 139 -3.56 -17.51 -4.92
CA LEU A 139 -2.66 -18.37 -5.70
C LEU A 139 -1.22 -18.28 -5.17
N PHE A 140 -0.73 -17.07 -4.90
CA PHE A 140 0.59 -16.88 -4.28
C PHE A 140 0.64 -17.46 -2.86
N SER A 141 -0.44 -17.36 -2.09
CA SER A 141 -0.55 -18.01 -0.78
C SER A 141 -0.44 -19.53 -0.85
N ILE A 142 -1.02 -20.16 -1.87
CA ILE A 142 -0.83 -21.61 -2.10
C ILE A 142 0.64 -21.91 -2.38
N VAL A 143 1.29 -21.15 -3.28
CA VAL A 143 2.73 -21.31 -3.55
C VAL A 143 3.54 -21.20 -2.26
N GLY A 144 3.28 -20.19 -1.44
CA GLY A 144 3.99 -19.99 -0.18
C GLY A 144 3.76 -21.07 0.87
N ILE A 145 2.55 -21.63 0.96
CA ILE A 145 2.26 -22.76 1.84
C ILE A 145 2.98 -24.01 1.33
N MET A 146 2.98 -24.25 0.02
CA MET A 146 3.70 -25.38 -0.57
C MET A 146 5.21 -25.28 -0.36
N THR A 147 5.82 -24.10 -0.50
CA THR A 147 7.24 -23.93 -0.18
C THR A 147 7.52 -24.19 1.30
N LYS A 148 6.60 -23.85 2.22
CA LYS A 148 6.77 -24.17 3.64
C LYS A 148 6.72 -25.67 3.94
N VAL A 149 5.82 -26.38 3.29
CA VAL A 149 5.62 -27.82 3.51
C VAL A 149 6.74 -28.64 2.88
N ASN A 150 7.14 -28.31 1.65
CA ASN A 150 8.09 -29.10 0.87
C ASN A 150 9.54 -28.58 0.96
N GLY A 151 9.77 -27.44 1.62
CA GLY A 151 11.05 -26.73 1.61
C GLY A 151 11.25 -25.84 0.38
N SER A 152 10.74 -26.26 -0.78
CA SER A 152 10.72 -25.49 -2.03
C SER A 152 9.51 -25.81 -2.90
N PHE A 153 9.24 -24.96 -3.89
CA PHE A 153 8.22 -25.15 -4.92
C PHE A 153 8.69 -24.50 -6.22
N PHE A 154 8.99 -25.32 -7.23
CA PHE A 154 9.72 -24.89 -8.43
C PHE A 154 11.05 -24.18 -8.08
N ILE A 155 11.19 -22.92 -8.48
CA ILE A 155 12.36 -22.07 -8.19
C ILE A 155 12.23 -21.28 -6.89
N TYR A 156 11.10 -21.41 -6.19
CA TYR A 156 10.80 -20.65 -4.99
C TYR A 156 11.16 -21.45 -3.75
N ASP A 157 11.87 -20.78 -2.84
CA ASP A 157 12.38 -21.32 -1.59
C ASP A 157 11.93 -20.46 -0.40
N THR A 158 12.08 -20.96 0.82
CA THR A 158 11.83 -20.14 2.01
C THR A 158 13.01 -19.22 2.30
N TYR A 159 12.74 -17.97 2.65
CA TYR A 159 13.77 -17.02 3.07
C TYR A 159 13.96 -17.06 4.59
N TYR A 160 15.11 -17.57 5.06
CA TYR A 160 15.37 -17.83 6.49
C TYR A 160 14.27 -18.65 7.19
N GLY A 161 13.72 -19.65 6.48
CA GLY A 161 12.64 -20.51 6.97
C GLY A 161 11.25 -19.84 7.02
N ARG A 162 11.13 -18.60 6.54
CA ARG A 162 9.89 -17.82 6.44
C ARG A 162 9.30 -17.94 5.04
N VAL A 163 7.98 -17.92 4.97
CA VAL A 163 7.28 -17.89 3.67
C VAL A 163 7.31 -16.49 3.07
N ASN A 164 7.89 -16.38 1.89
CA ASN A 164 7.84 -15.21 1.01
C ASN A 164 7.08 -15.51 -0.31
N SER A 165 6.66 -16.75 -0.55
CA SER A 165 5.99 -17.16 -1.79
C SER A 165 6.85 -16.82 -3.01
N ILE A 166 6.31 -16.11 -4.00
CA ILE A 166 7.04 -15.62 -5.17
C ILE A 166 7.83 -14.34 -4.87
N TYR A 167 7.60 -13.71 -3.72
CA TYR A 167 8.12 -12.39 -3.40
C TYR A 167 9.55 -12.43 -2.87
N PHE A 168 10.30 -11.35 -3.07
CA PHE A 168 11.67 -11.25 -2.57
C PHE A 168 11.77 -11.19 -1.03
N ASP A 169 10.72 -10.72 -0.33
CA ASP A 169 10.74 -10.52 1.13
C ASP A 169 9.44 -11.00 1.81
N PRO A 170 9.54 -11.73 2.94
CA PRO A 170 8.39 -12.27 3.66
C PRO A 170 7.51 -11.21 4.33
N ASN A 171 8.03 -10.03 4.67
CA ASN A 171 7.22 -8.94 5.23
C ASN A 171 6.32 -8.30 4.18
N TYR A 172 6.85 -8.11 2.97
CA TYR A 172 6.06 -7.66 1.81
C TYR A 172 4.97 -8.69 1.47
N PHE A 173 5.32 -9.97 1.42
CA PHE A 173 4.32 -11.02 1.22
C PHE A 173 3.25 -11.02 2.31
N GLY A 174 3.64 -10.92 3.59
CA GLY A 174 2.71 -10.81 4.71
C GLY A 174 1.74 -9.63 4.57
N ALA A 175 2.22 -8.46 4.16
CA ALA A 175 1.35 -7.31 3.91
C ALA A 175 0.36 -7.59 2.77
N ILE A 176 0.80 -8.18 1.66
CA ILE A 176 -0.08 -8.51 0.52
C ILE A 176 -1.14 -9.57 0.93
N ALA A 177 -0.73 -10.63 1.63
CA ALA A 177 -1.64 -11.63 2.18
C ALA A 177 -2.66 -11.00 3.15
N GLY A 178 -2.24 -10.06 4.00
CA GLY A 178 -3.11 -9.30 4.89
C GLY A 178 -4.17 -8.48 4.15
N VAL A 179 -3.83 -7.86 3.01
CA VAL A 179 -4.82 -7.20 2.14
C VAL A 179 -5.86 -8.21 1.63
N ALA A 180 -5.42 -9.38 1.16
CA ALA A 180 -6.35 -10.42 0.71
C ALA A 180 -7.26 -10.95 1.83
N VAL A 181 -6.76 -11.05 3.07
CA VAL A 181 -7.59 -11.38 4.25
C VAL A 181 -8.68 -10.35 4.45
N ILE A 182 -8.33 -9.05 4.48
CA ILE A 182 -9.29 -7.95 4.66
C ILE A 182 -10.35 -7.98 3.56
N LEU A 183 -9.93 -8.08 2.30
CA LEU A 183 -10.85 -8.09 1.16
C LEU A 183 -11.76 -9.33 1.19
N SER A 184 -11.21 -10.51 1.44
CA SER A 184 -11.96 -11.77 1.49
C SER A 184 -12.99 -11.79 2.60
N ALA A 185 -12.65 -11.28 3.79
CA ALA A 185 -13.55 -11.20 4.94
C ALA A 185 -14.80 -10.33 4.67
N MET A 186 -14.71 -9.39 3.73
CA MET A 186 -15.83 -8.51 3.36
C MET A 186 -16.71 -9.09 2.24
N LYS A 187 -16.29 -10.15 1.56
CA LYS A 187 -17.07 -10.79 0.50
C LYS A 187 -17.95 -11.90 1.08
N LYS A 188 -19.16 -12.06 0.52
CA LYS A 188 -20.09 -13.13 0.88
C LYS A 188 -19.78 -14.41 0.09
N GLY A 189 -20.01 -15.57 0.69
CA GLY A 189 -19.88 -16.89 0.05
C GLY A 189 -18.85 -17.77 0.74
N PHE A 190 -19.04 -19.09 0.65
CA PHE A 190 -18.17 -20.07 1.29
C PHE A 190 -16.73 -20.00 0.74
N LEU A 191 -16.57 -19.86 -0.57
CA LEU A 191 -15.26 -19.73 -1.21
C LEU A 191 -14.42 -18.60 -0.60
N PHE A 192 -14.98 -17.40 -0.41
CA PHE A 192 -14.23 -16.28 0.17
C PHE A 192 -13.85 -16.50 1.64
N LYS A 193 -14.62 -17.30 2.39
CA LYS A 193 -14.21 -17.71 3.74
C LYS A 193 -12.99 -18.65 3.70
N VAL A 194 -13.00 -19.61 2.78
CA VAL A 194 -11.85 -20.51 2.55
C VAL A 194 -10.61 -19.71 2.13
N LEU A 195 -10.75 -18.78 1.18
CA LEU A 195 -9.65 -17.92 0.75
C LEU A 195 -9.18 -16.98 1.88
N CYS A 196 -10.09 -16.51 2.73
CA CYS A 196 -9.72 -15.73 3.91
C CYS A 196 -8.83 -16.54 4.87
N VAL A 197 -9.20 -17.79 5.17
CA VAL A 197 -8.41 -18.69 6.02
C VAL A 197 -7.06 -19.00 5.35
N LEU A 198 -7.05 -19.34 4.07
CA LEU A 198 -5.84 -19.61 3.30
C LEU A 198 -4.83 -18.45 3.36
N ASN A 199 -5.28 -17.22 3.08
CA ASN A 199 -4.42 -16.04 3.12
C ASN A 199 -3.99 -15.68 4.55
N PHE A 200 -4.83 -15.95 5.55
CA PHE A 200 -4.48 -15.76 6.95
C PHE A 200 -3.39 -16.76 7.38
N THR A 201 -3.49 -18.03 6.96
CA THR A 201 -2.44 -19.04 7.17
C THR A 201 -1.14 -18.62 6.50
N ALA A 202 -1.18 -18.14 5.25
CA ALA A 202 0.01 -17.68 4.56
C ALA A 202 0.65 -16.45 5.23
N LEU A 203 -0.16 -15.48 5.68
CA LEU A 203 0.29 -14.36 6.52
C LEU A 203 0.97 -14.86 7.79
N PHE A 204 0.37 -15.83 8.49
CA PHE A 204 0.95 -16.42 9.71
C PHE A 204 2.31 -17.07 9.42
N LEU A 205 2.39 -17.90 8.38
CA LEU A 205 3.62 -18.60 7.98
C LEU A 205 4.72 -17.68 7.41
N SER A 206 4.35 -16.46 6.97
CA SER A 206 5.33 -15.42 6.62
C SER A 206 6.16 -14.94 7.82
N ASN A 207 5.68 -15.21 9.04
CA ASN A 207 6.24 -14.68 10.29
C ASN A 207 6.40 -13.14 10.26
N SER A 208 5.56 -12.42 9.50
CA SER A 208 5.55 -10.95 9.46
C SER A 208 4.78 -10.40 10.66
N ARG A 209 5.49 -10.19 11.77
CA ARG A 209 4.92 -9.69 13.04
C ARG A 209 4.18 -8.38 12.87
N THR A 210 4.76 -7.43 12.13
CA THR A 210 4.12 -6.14 11.87
C THR A 210 2.84 -6.30 11.06
N ALA A 211 2.84 -7.11 10.00
CA ALA A 211 1.62 -7.33 9.22
C ALA A 211 0.52 -8.01 10.08
N PHE A 212 0.88 -8.95 10.94
CA PHE A 212 -0.08 -9.56 11.86
C PHE A 212 -0.67 -8.53 12.86
N LEU A 213 0.19 -7.76 13.53
CA LEU A 213 -0.23 -6.69 14.45
C LEU A 213 -1.04 -5.61 13.75
N ALA A 214 -0.65 -5.21 12.55
CA ALA A 214 -1.37 -4.25 11.72
C ALA A 214 -2.77 -4.75 11.37
N LEU A 215 -2.94 -6.05 11.08
CA LEU A 215 -4.23 -6.66 10.80
C LEU A 215 -5.11 -6.63 12.06
N CYS A 216 -4.58 -7.02 13.22
CA CYS A 216 -5.29 -6.96 14.49
C CYS A 216 -5.75 -5.53 14.83
N LEU A 217 -4.84 -4.56 14.73
CA LEU A 217 -5.13 -3.15 15.02
C LEU A 217 -6.15 -2.56 14.02
N THR A 218 -6.05 -2.91 12.73
CA THR A 218 -7.04 -2.50 11.71
C THR A 218 -8.42 -3.08 12.02
N MET A 219 -8.51 -4.37 12.38
CA MET A 219 -9.78 -5.00 12.72
C MET A 219 -10.39 -4.35 13.98
N LEU A 220 -9.57 -4.07 14.99
CA LEU A 220 -9.97 -3.39 16.22
C LEU A 220 -10.50 -1.98 15.95
N LEU A 221 -9.74 -1.13 15.25
CA LEU A 221 -10.14 0.25 15.01
C LEU A 221 -11.38 0.34 14.10
N THR A 222 -11.49 -0.52 13.10
CA THR A 222 -12.68 -0.56 12.24
C THR A 222 -13.91 -1.17 12.89
N PHE A 223 -13.75 -1.95 13.96
CA PHE A 223 -14.85 -2.40 14.79
C PHE A 223 -15.52 -1.23 15.53
N PHE A 224 -14.73 -0.26 16.01
CA PHE A 224 -15.22 0.97 16.65
C PHE A 224 -15.81 1.98 15.67
N TYR A 225 -15.34 1.99 14.41
CA TYR A 225 -15.72 2.99 13.41
C TYR A 225 -17.23 3.11 13.11
N ARG A 226 -18.05 2.04 13.23
CA ARG A 226 -19.48 2.09 12.86
C ARG A 226 -20.49 1.77 13.96
N ARG A 227 -20.06 1.33 15.15
CA ARG A 227 -21.00 1.05 16.24
C ARG A 227 -21.03 2.24 17.20
N ARG A 228 -22.24 2.71 17.55
CA ARG A 228 -22.43 3.30 18.89
C ARG A 228 -21.91 2.23 19.85
N VAL A 229 -20.91 2.56 20.67
CA VAL A 229 -20.26 1.59 21.56
C VAL A 229 -21.34 0.94 22.42
N LYS A 230 -21.70 -0.31 22.09
CA LYS A 230 -22.63 -1.12 22.88
C LYS A 230 -21.81 -1.95 23.84
N ILE A 231 -22.40 -2.40 24.95
CA ILE A 231 -21.71 -3.25 25.93
C ILE A 231 -21.06 -4.48 25.27
N GLY A 232 -21.71 -5.10 24.28
CA GLY A 232 -21.14 -6.22 23.52
C GLY A 232 -19.90 -5.86 22.68
N THR A 233 -19.72 -4.59 22.30
CA THR A 233 -18.49 -4.09 21.68
C THR A 233 -17.35 -4.06 22.70
N ILE A 234 -17.62 -3.64 23.93
CA ILE A 234 -16.63 -3.61 25.02
C ILE A 234 -16.23 -5.04 25.39
N VAL A 235 -17.21 -5.94 25.59
CA VAL A 235 -16.97 -7.36 25.91
C VAL A 235 -16.17 -8.05 24.82
N PHE A 236 -16.52 -7.86 23.54
CA PHE A 236 -15.73 -8.39 22.43
C PHE A 236 -14.31 -7.84 22.41
N THR A 237 -14.12 -6.55 22.71
CA THR A 237 -12.80 -5.93 22.75
C THR A 237 -11.94 -6.52 23.87
N VAL A 238 -12.49 -6.66 25.07
CA VAL A 238 -11.79 -7.29 26.22
C VAL A 238 -11.43 -8.73 25.88
N PHE A 239 -12.38 -9.50 25.32
CA PHE A 239 -12.15 -10.87 24.89
C PHE A 239 -11.10 -10.98 23.78
N PHE A 240 -11.14 -10.08 22.80
CA PHE A 240 -10.14 -10.01 21.73
C PHE A 240 -8.75 -9.66 22.27
N ILE A 241 -8.64 -8.69 23.19
CA ILE A 241 -7.38 -8.34 23.86
C ILE A 241 -6.86 -9.52 24.68
N MET A 242 -7.74 -10.26 25.37
CA MET A 242 -7.34 -11.48 26.09
C MET A 242 -6.83 -12.56 25.13
N ILE A 243 -7.55 -12.87 24.04
CA ILE A 243 -7.09 -13.84 23.03
C ILE A 243 -5.78 -13.37 22.41
N LEU A 244 -5.65 -12.08 22.11
CA LEU A 244 -4.42 -11.51 21.57
C LEU A 244 -3.28 -11.69 22.57
N GLY A 245 -3.50 -11.40 23.85
CA GLY A 245 -2.51 -11.58 24.92
C GLY A 245 -2.09 -13.04 25.09
N ILE A 246 -3.05 -13.96 25.10
CA ILE A 246 -2.80 -15.41 25.15
C ILE A 246 -2.04 -15.87 23.91
N SER A 247 -2.44 -15.41 22.72
CA SER A 247 -1.76 -15.72 21.46
C SER A 247 -0.34 -15.18 21.48
N VAL A 248 -0.12 -13.95 21.95
CA VAL A 248 1.20 -13.34 22.10
C VAL A 248 2.05 -14.16 23.08
N TYR A 249 1.49 -14.63 24.18
CA TYR A 249 2.19 -15.51 25.11
C TYR A 249 2.63 -16.82 24.45
N PHE A 250 1.72 -17.54 23.79
CA PHE A 250 2.07 -18.79 23.08
C PHE A 250 3.03 -18.57 21.91
N LEU A 251 2.91 -17.46 21.20
CA LEU A 251 3.84 -17.08 20.15
C LEU A 251 5.22 -16.76 20.75
N ASN A 252 5.28 -16.17 21.94
CA ASN A 252 6.55 -15.92 22.61
C ASN A 252 7.24 -17.23 23.02
N GLU A 253 6.50 -18.16 23.61
CA GLU A 253 6.97 -19.51 23.94
C GLU A 253 7.41 -20.30 22.70
N ALA A 254 6.74 -20.12 21.56
CA ALA A 254 7.11 -20.74 20.29
C ALA A 254 8.30 -20.04 19.57
N ASP A 255 9.01 -19.14 20.27
CA ASP A 255 10.08 -18.30 19.73
C ASP A 255 9.67 -17.53 18.45
N PHE A 256 8.38 -17.24 18.29
CA PHE A 256 7.88 -16.49 17.15
C PHE A 256 8.36 -15.03 17.21
N PHE A 257 8.44 -14.47 18.43
CA PHE A 257 8.89 -13.10 18.67
C PHE A 257 10.42 -12.96 18.70
N ARG A 258 11.20 -14.05 18.74
CA ARG A 258 12.67 -14.06 18.76
C ARG A 258 13.25 -12.84 19.46
N ILE A 259 12.92 -12.68 20.74
CA ILE A 259 13.27 -11.48 21.51
C ILE A 259 14.79 -11.23 21.44
N GLU A 260 15.58 -12.31 21.40
CA GLU A 260 17.04 -12.27 21.24
C GLU A 260 17.53 -11.77 19.87
N GLN A 261 16.74 -11.90 18.79
CA GLN A 261 17.03 -11.30 17.48
C GLN A 261 16.58 -9.83 17.38
N GLY A 262 15.93 -9.29 18.42
CA GLY A 262 15.44 -7.92 18.46
C GLY A 262 14.50 -7.56 17.29
N LEU A 263 14.57 -6.31 16.84
CA LEU A 263 13.88 -5.82 15.63
C LEU A 263 14.58 -6.23 14.31
N ASN A 264 15.37 -7.32 14.27
CA ASN A 264 16.19 -7.72 13.11
C ASN A 264 17.12 -6.60 12.62
N SER A 265 18.00 -6.09 13.49
CA SER A 265 18.93 -4.96 13.18
C SER A 265 18.27 -3.64 12.79
N ARG A 266 16.94 -3.53 12.83
CA ARG A 266 16.23 -2.28 12.54
C ARG A 266 16.36 -1.24 13.65
N GLY A 267 16.63 -1.67 14.88
CA GLY A 267 16.93 -0.76 16.00
C GLY A 267 18.08 0.16 15.63
N ASP A 268 19.21 -0.43 15.22
CA ASP A 268 20.41 0.28 14.79
C ASP A 268 20.12 1.20 13.59
N LEU A 269 19.40 0.71 12.59
CA LEU A 269 18.97 1.53 11.44
C LEU A 269 18.15 2.76 11.86
N TRP A 270 17.26 2.59 12.83
CA TRP A 270 16.39 3.68 13.31
C TRP A 270 17.16 4.66 14.19
N GLU A 271 18.10 4.18 15.00
CA GLU A 271 19.00 5.05 15.76
C GLU A 271 19.89 5.89 14.84
N ILE A 272 20.46 5.28 13.80
CA ILE A 272 21.21 5.98 12.75
C ILE A 272 20.30 7.01 12.08
N ALA A 273 19.09 6.61 11.65
CA ALA A 273 18.13 7.50 11.01
C ALA A 273 17.76 8.70 11.89
N ILE A 274 17.46 8.47 13.18
CA ILE A 274 17.13 9.54 14.14
C ILE A 274 18.34 10.47 14.31
N SER A 275 19.56 9.94 14.38
CA SER A 275 20.77 10.75 14.51
C SER A 275 20.98 11.68 13.29
N LEU A 276 20.72 11.16 12.08
CA LEU A 276 20.82 11.91 10.83
C LEU A 276 19.68 12.94 10.69
N ILE A 277 18.44 12.56 11.03
CA ILE A 277 17.30 13.50 11.03
C ILE A 277 17.56 14.68 11.97
N LYS A 278 18.19 14.44 13.13
CA LYS A 278 18.58 15.53 14.05
C LYS A 278 19.61 16.50 13.45
N LYS A 279 20.50 16.00 12.59
CA LYS A 279 21.50 16.83 11.89
C LYS A 279 20.88 17.68 10.78
N GLN A 280 19.91 17.15 10.03
CA GLN A 280 19.27 17.86 8.91
C GLN A 280 17.73 17.74 8.91
N PRO A 281 17.04 18.31 9.92
CA PRO A 281 15.62 18.03 10.16
C PRO A 281 14.67 18.65 9.13
N LEU A 282 15.05 19.77 8.51
CA LEU A 282 14.14 20.55 7.66
C LEU A 282 14.14 20.08 6.21
N TRP A 283 15.32 19.85 5.65
CA TRP A 283 15.46 19.56 4.22
C TRP A 283 15.86 18.12 3.94
N GLY A 284 16.26 17.33 4.93
CA GLY A 284 16.84 16.02 4.68
C GLY A 284 18.05 16.08 3.74
N TYR A 285 18.43 14.93 3.22
CA TYR A 285 19.66 14.72 2.46
C TYR A 285 19.44 14.58 0.95
N GLY A 286 18.20 14.66 0.50
CA GLY A 286 17.82 14.52 -0.90
C GLY A 286 17.43 13.10 -1.31
N GLN A 287 16.85 13.00 -2.51
CA GLN A 287 16.50 11.75 -3.15
C GLN A 287 17.74 10.86 -3.36
N GLU A 288 17.59 9.54 -3.17
CA GLU A 288 18.67 8.54 -3.32
C GLU A 288 19.83 8.63 -2.29
N SER A 289 19.72 9.49 -1.26
CA SER A 289 20.76 9.64 -0.23
C SER A 289 20.87 8.47 0.75
N ILE A 290 19.77 7.77 1.04
CA ILE A 290 19.70 6.78 2.14
C ILE A 290 20.77 5.68 2.05
N PRO A 291 20.99 5.00 0.91
CA PRO A 291 22.00 3.94 0.85
C PRO A 291 23.41 4.45 1.18
N TYR A 292 23.74 5.66 0.72
CA TYR A 292 25.02 6.30 1.00
C TYR A 292 25.15 6.67 2.49
N LEU A 293 24.11 7.27 3.08
CA LEU A 293 24.09 7.64 4.49
C LEU A 293 24.23 6.43 5.42
N LEU A 294 23.59 5.30 5.08
CA LEU A 294 23.71 4.08 5.87
C LEU A 294 25.10 3.44 5.71
N ALA A 295 25.68 3.49 4.51
CA ALA A 295 27.03 3.01 4.25
C ALA A 295 28.11 3.78 5.04
N GLU A 296 27.93 5.08 5.27
CA GLU A 296 28.82 5.87 6.14
C GLU A 296 28.85 5.35 7.60
N TYR A 297 27.81 4.65 8.03
CA TYR A 297 27.71 4.01 9.34
C TYR A 297 28.02 2.50 9.28
N GLY A 298 28.57 2.01 8.16
CA GLY A 298 28.94 0.61 7.97
C GLY A 298 27.77 -0.33 7.70
N VAL A 299 26.61 0.19 7.30
CA VAL A 299 25.40 -0.60 7.05
C VAL A 299 25.03 -0.58 5.57
N GLU A 300 25.18 -1.73 4.90
CA GLU A 300 24.78 -1.90 3.51
C GLU A 300 23.27 -2.19 3.40
N ASN A 301 22.45 -1.13 3.34
CA ASN A 301 21.02 -1.26 3.12
C ASN A 301 20.48 -0.11 2.27
N SER A 302 19.44 -0.36 1.48
CA SER A 302 18.83 0.64 0.60
C SER A 302 17.70 1.44 1.26
N SER A 303 17.30 1.09 2.48
CA SER A 303 16.17 1.67 3.21
C SER A 303 16.33 1.44 4.71
N THR A 304 15.71 2.28 5.54
CA THR A 304 15.59 2.06 6.99
C THR A 304 14.49 1.04 7.36
N HIS A 305 13.84 0.46 6.35
CA HIS A 305 12.62 -0.35 6.49
C HIS A 305 11.48 0.35 7.22
N ASN A 306 11.46 1.68 7.18
CA ASN A 306 10.40 2.51 7.72
C ASN A 306 10.20 3.69 6.76
N ALA A 307 9.06 3.70 6.07
CA ALA A 307 8.79 4.70 5.05
C ALA A 307 8.81 6.14 5.61
N TYR A 308 8.49 6.32 6.89
CA TYR A 308 8.51 7.64 7.53
C TYR A 308 9.93 8.13 7.80
N PHE A 309 10.82 7.25 8.26
CA PHE A 309 12.24 7.59 8.40
C PHE A 309 12.89 7.82 7.05
N ASP A 310 12.58 7.00 6.04
CA ASP A 310 13.06 7.21 4.68
C ASP A 310 12.60 8.58 4.14
N TYR A 311 11.33 8.95 4.31
CA TYR A 311 10.83 10.26 3.90
C TYR A 311 11.50 11.42 4.64
N MET A 312 11.68 11.32 5.96
CA MET A 312 12.34 12.38 6.74
C MET A 312 13.83 12.49 6.41
N LEU A 313 14.52 11.37 6.20
CA LEU A 313 15.92 11.38 5.77
C LEU A 313 16.07 11.98 4.38
N SER A 314 15.23 11.57 3.42
CA SER A 314 15.33 12.10 2.07
C SER A 314 14.89 13.55 1.97
N TYR A 315 13.81 13.96 2.65
CA TYR A 315 13.15 15.25 2.35
C TYR A 315 12.87 16.14 3.58
N GLY A 316 13.21 15.68 4.77
CA GLY A 316 12.97 16.40 6.03
C GLY A 316 11.58 16.19 6.62
N ILE A 317 11.45 16.63 7.88
CA ILE A 317 10.22 16.57 8.67
C ILE A 317 9.05 17.33 8.01
N PRO A 318 9.22 18.56 7.46
CA PRO A 318 8.14 19.27 6.80
C PRO A 318 7.49 18.47 5.66
N CYS A 319 8.32 17.82 4.82
CA CYS A 319 7.84 16.97 3.73
C CYS A 319 7.05 15.76 4.26
N MET A 320 7.54 15.11 5.33
CA MET A 320 6.83 14.02 5.99
C MET A 320 5.47 14.47 6.57
N VAL A 321 5.39 15.67 7.15
CA VAL A 321 4.13 16.23 7.67
C VAL A 321 3.13 16.44 6.53
N LEU A 322 3.55 17.02 5.40
CA LEU A 322 2.69 17.18 4.22
C LEU A 322 2.17 15.82 3.72
N TYR A 323 3.07 14.84 3.65
CA TYR A 323 2.76 13.46 3.26
C TYR A 323 1.69 12.83 4.17
N ILE A 324 1.83 12.95 5.50
CA ILE A 324 0.83 12.48 6.46
C ILE A 324 -0.50 13.25 6.32
N PHE A 325 -0.44 14.55 6.10
CA PHE A 325 -1.63 15.38 6.01
C PHE A 325 -2.51 15.04 4.79
N ILE A 326 -1.89 14.71 3.64
CA ILE A 326 -2.61 14.18 2.47
C ILE A 326 -3.38 12.91 2.83
N MET A 327 -2.72 11.97 3.52
CA MET A 327 -3.37 10.72 3.95
C MET A 327 -4.50 10.97 4.94
N PHE A 328 -4.29 11.87 5.90
CA PHE A 328 -5.30 12.24 6.89
C PHE A 328 -6.56 12.83 6.23
N ILE A 329 -6.40 13.74 5.27
CA ILE A 329 -7.54 14.29 4.50
C ILE A 329 -8.31 13.18 3.80
N ALA A 330 -7.61 12.24 3.14
CA ALA A 330 -8.23 11.13 2.45
C ALA A 330 -9.01 10.22 3.41
N PHE A 331 -8.43 9.84 4.56
CA PHE A 331 -9.12 9.06 5.57
C PHE A 331 -10.33 9.79 6.15
N TYR A 332 -10.18 11.07 6.50
CA TYR A 332 -11.28 11.89 7.01
C TYR A 332 -12.44 11.95 6.02
N ARG A 333 -12.15 12.18 4.73
CA ARG A 333 -13.16 12.18 3.66
C ARG A 333 -13.81 10.82 3.50
N GLY A 334 -13.03 9.73 3.49
CA GLY A 334 -13.56 8.37 3.39
C GLY A 334 -14.51 8.05 4.54
N ILE A 335 -14.12 8.44 5.76
CA ILE A 335 -14.90 8.30 6.97
C ILE A 335 -16.20 9.11 6.88
N LYS A 336 -16.11 10.40 6.54
CA LYS A 336 -17.25 11.32 6.43
C LYS A 336 -18.25 10.87 5.37
N ASN A 337 -17.74 10.40 4.22
CA ASN A 337 -18.54 9.95 3.09
C ASN A 337 -19.01 8.50 3.24
N LYS A 338 -18.70 7.83 4.35
CA LYS A 338 -19.10 6.45 4.66
C LYS A 338 -18.76 5.45 3.55
N VAL A 339 -17.57 5.60 2.95
CA VAL A 339 -17.10 4.66 1.91
C VAL A 339 -17.10 3.22 2.44
N ASN A 340 -17.04 2.25 1.53
CA ASN A 340 -17.05 0.83 1.89
C ASN A 340 -15.95 0.53 2.92
N ARG A 341 -16.25 -0.33 3.89
CA ARG A 341 -15.34 -0.72 4.99
C ARG A 341 -13.99 -1.21 4.46
N SER A 342 -13.98 -2.04 3.42
CA SER A 342 -12.72 -2.52 2.82
C SER A 342 -11.86 -1.37 2.29
N MET A 343 -12.50 -0.31 1.76
CA MET A 343 -11.80 0.86 1.21
C MET A 343 -11.06 1.66 2.27
N ILE A 344 -11.53 1.63 3.52
CA ILE A 344 -10.84 2.25 4.66
C ILE A 344 -9.83 1.27 5.29
N GLN A 345 -10.20 0.00 5.43
CA GLN A 345 -9.38 -1.01 6.10
C GLN A 345 -8.06 -1.28 5.39
N VAL A 346 -8.08 -1.44 4.07
CA VAL A 346 -6.87 -1.73 3.28
C VAL A 346 -5.81 -0.64 3.44
N PRO A 347 -6.09 0.65 3.20
CA PRO A 347 -5.07 1.67 3.33
C PRO A 347 -4.68 1.90 4.79
N PHE A 348 -5.60 1.74 5.74
CA PHE A 348 -5.26 1.85 7.16
C PHE A 348 -4.29 0.73 7.61
N PHE A 349 -4.53 -0.50 7.15
CA PHE A 349 -3.63 -1.62 7.35
C PHE A 349 -2.24 -1.37 6.74
N LEU A 350 -2.20 -0.90 5.49
CA LEU A 350 -0.95 -0.61 4.79
C LEU A 350 -0.19 0.58 5.40
N LEU A 351 -0.90 1.56 5.97
CA LEU A 351 -0.32 2.67 6.74
C LEU A 351 0.41 2.19 8.00
N ILE A 352 -0.12 1.17 8.69
CA ILE A 352 0.57 0.60 9.86
C ILE A 352 1.78 -0.23 9.38
N CYS A 353 1.59 -1.03 8.31
CA CYS A 353 2.69 -1.81 7.72
C CYS A 353 3.84 -0.92 7.21
N SER A 354 3.57 0.32 6.77
CA SER A 354 4.62 1.23 6.26
C SER A 354 5.67 1.63 7.31
N GLY A 355 5.39 1.43 8.60
CA GLY A 355 6.38 1.59 9.67
C GLY A 355 7.42 0.47 9.73
N ALA A 356 7.22 -0.63 9.01
CA ALA A 356 8.11 -1.81 9.02
C ALA A 356 8.51 -2.31 7.63
N ILE A 357 7.89 -1.77 6.57
CA ILE A 357 8.25 -1.99 5.17
C ILE A 357 8.12 -0.66 4.43
N ASN A 358 8.90 -0.45 3.38
CA ASN A 358 8.85 0.80 2.64
C ASN A 358 7.63 0.82 1.70
N ILE A 359 6.50 1.34 2.21
CA ILE A 359 5.27 1.61 1.47
C ILE A 359 5.08 3.12 1.39
N SER A 360 4.93 3.65 0.18
CA SER A 360 4.73 5.07 -0.09
C SER A 360 3.48 5.34 -0.91
N ILE A 361 2.78 6.45 -0.63
CA ILE A 361 1.75 6.95 -1.56
C ILE A 361 2.44 7.44 -2.84
N GLY A 362 1.88 7.08 -4.00
CA GLY A 362 2.49 7.34 -5.31
C GLY A 362 3.48 6.28 -5.76
N GLY A 363 3.89 5.34 -4.89
CA GLY A 363 4.66 4.19 -5.32
C GLY A 363 3.83 3.24 -6.18
N LEU A 364 4.46 2.59 -7.17
CA LEU A 364 3.80 1.73 -8.16
C LEU A 364 3.97 0.22 -7.89
N GLY A 365 4.85 -0.16 -6.95
CA GLY A 365 4.97 -1.55 -6.49
C GLY A 365 3.72 -2.02 -5.74
N ALA A 366 3.56 -3.34 -5.58
CA ALA A 366 2.33 -4.00 -5.11
C ALA A 366 1.62 -3.29 -3.94
N THR A 367 2.31 -3.16 -2.81
CA THR A 367 1.78 -2.58 -1.58
C THR A 367 1.52 -1.08 -1.73
N SER A 368 2.43 -0.34 -2.37
CA SER A 368 2.32 1.10 -2.57
C SER A 368 1.20 1.49 -3.54
N LEU A 369 1.00 0.73 -4.62
CA LEU A 369 -0.07 0.96 -5.58
C LEU A 369 -1.42 0.68 -4.91
N LEU A 370 -1.57 -0.46 -4.22
CA LEU A 370 -2.79 -0.78 -3.49
C LEU A 370 -3.07 0.27 -2.41
N PHE A 371 -2.04 0.73 -1.70
CA PHE A 371 -2.19 1.80 -0.72
C PHE A 371 -2.72 3.08 -1.38
N THR A 372 -2.08 3.52 -2.46
CA THR A 372 -2.41 4.73 -3.21
C THR A 372 -3.82 4.67 -3.80
N LEU A 373 -4.17 3.55 -4.43
CA LEU A 373 -5.47 3.36 -5.08
C LEU A 373 -6.62 3.37 -4.06
N TYR A 374 -6.52 2.59 -2.99
CA TYR A 374 -7.59 2.50 -1.98
C TYR A 374 -7.68 3.79 -1.14
N LEU A 375 -6.57 4.45 -0.86
CA LEU A 375 -6.57 5.77 -0.23
C LEU A 375 -7.24 6.82 -1.15
N GLY A 376 -7.01 6.73 -2.46
CA GLY A 376 -7.71 7.55 -3.45
C GLY A 376 -9.21 7.28 -3.49
N MET A 377 -9.63 6.03 -3.30
CA MET A 377 -11.05 5.68 -3.13
C MET A 377 -11.68 6.33 -1.89
N CYS A 378 -10.91 6.49 -0.81
CA CYS A 378 -11.36 7.24 0.38
C CYS A 378 -11.45 8.76 0.11
N ASN A 379 -10.52 9.30 -0.67
CA ASN A 379 -10.49 10.72 -1.02
C ASN A 379 -11.58 11.14 -2.02
N GLY A 380 -12.17 10.18 -2.75
CA GLY A 380 -13.19 10.44 -3.75
C GLY A 380 -14.45 11.14 -3.20
N MET A 381 -15.10 11.91 -4.07
CA MET A 381 -16.39 12.54 -3.77
C MET A 381 -17.44 11.49 -3.37
N PRO A 382 -18.38 11.83 -2.47
CA PRO A 382 -19.51 10.95 -2.19
C PRO A 382 -20.20 10.61 -3.50
N ILE A 383 -20.45 9.32 -3.72
CA ILE A 383 -21.30 8.88 -4.81
C ILE A 383 -22.67 9.46 -4.49
N GLN A 384 -23.07 10.49 -5.24
CA GLN A 384 -24.48 10.88 -5.27
C GLN A 384 -25.19 9.67 -5.88
N ASP A 385 -25.78 8.83 -5.04
CA ASP A 385 -26.77 7.86 -5.48
C ASP A 385 -27.94 8.64 -6.06
N LYS A 386 -27.85 8.96 -7.36
CA LYS A 386 -28.99 9.34 -8.18
C LYS A 386 -29.87 8.10 -8.32
N GLY A 387 -30.55 7.68 -7.24
CA GLY A 387 -31.29 6.42 -7.30
C GLY A 387 -31.86 5.84 -6.01
N SER A 388 -31.98 6.59 -4.90
CA SER A 388 -32.86 6.12 -3.82
C SER A 388 -33.85 7.20 -3.37
N LYS A 389 -35.13 6.89 -3.62
CA LYS A 389 -36.38 7.58 -3.27
C LYS A 389 -36.99 8.45 -4.38
N GLY A 390 -37.54 7.77 -5.38
CA GLY A 390 -38.94 8.01 -5.77
C GLY A 390 -39.85 7.23 -4.82
#